data_AF-A0A1Y5TVI3-F1
#
_entry.id   AF-A0A1Y5TVI3-F1
#
_cell.length_a   1.000
_cell.length_b   1.000
_cell.length_c   1.000
_cell.angle_alpha   90.00
_cell.angle_beta   90.00
_cell.angle_gamma   90.00
#
_symmetry.space_group_name_H-M   'P 1'
#
loop_
_entity.id
_entity.type
_entity.pdbx_description
1 polymer ?
#
loop_
_entity_poly.entity_id
_entity_poly.type
_entity_poly.pdbx_seq_one_letter_code
_entity_poly.pdbx_strand_id
1 'polypeptide(L)' 'MSHKDPKTLRVACFPGGHRRIITFERGAYWWSQSEGAYPLSAALESITEKGGWIETIPNPNYRGRRLFG' A
#
# COMPACT_ATOMS: atom_id res chain seq x y z
N MET A 1 -10.54 13.49 -12.23
CA MET A 1 -9.39 12.77 -12.81
C MET A 1 -9.64 11.28 -12.64
N SER A 2 -9.63 10.49 -13.71
CA SER A 2 -9.84 9.03 -13.62
C SER A 2 -8.68 8.42 -12.83
N HIS A 3 -8.94 8.02 -11.58
CA HIS A 3 -8.02 7.21 -10.79
C HIS A 3 -7.90 5.87 -11.50
N LYS A 4 -6.95 5.74 -12.41
CA LYS A 4 -6.54 4.43 -12.89
C LYS A 4 -5.94 3.72 -11.69
N ASP A 5 -6.53 2.59 -11.31
CA ASP A 5 -5.97 1.76 -10.26
C ASP A 5 -4.48 1.48 -10.57
N PRO A 6 -3.59 1.59 -9.57
CA PRO A 6 -2.17 1.39 -9.80
C PRO A 6 -1.91 -0.07 -10.20
N LYS A 7 -0.92 -0.31 -11.06
CA LYS A 7 -0.54 -1.67 -11.50
C LYS A 7 -0.05 -2.55 -10.35
N THR A 8 0.55 -1.93 -9.35
CA THR A 8 1.11 -2.58 -8.17
C THR A 8 0.61 -1.88 -6.92
N LEU A 9 0.51 -2.66 -5.84
CA LEU A 9 0.24 -2.16 -4.50
C LEU A 9 1.50 -2.32 -3.66
N ARG A 10 1.72 -1.37 -2.77
CA ARG A 10 2.67 -1.52 -1.68
C ARG A 10 1.93 -2.09 -0.48
N VAL A 11 2.53 -3.03 0.23
CA VAL A 11 1.92 -3.73 1.35
C VAL A 11 2.91 -3.76 2.49
N ALA A 12 2.47 -3.33 3.67
CA ALA A 12 3.19 -3.55 4.91
C ALA A 12 2.94 -4.99 5.38
N CYS A 13 4.00 -5.77 5.47
CA CYS A 13 4.00 -7.14 5.96
C CYS A 13 4.60 -7.16 7.36
N PHE A 14 4.00 -7.93 8.27
CA PHE A 14 4.47 -8.08 9.65
C PHE A 14 4.74 -9.55 9.99
N PRO A 15 5.63 -9.81 10.96
CA PRO A 15 5.77 -11.13 11.56
C PRO A 15 4.41 -11.63 12.07
N GLY A 16 4.05 -12.89 11.77
CA GLY A 16 2.72 -13.44 12.08
C GLY A 16 1.71 -13.39 10.92
N GLY A 17 2.12 -12.91 9.74
CA GLY A 17 1.32 -13.00 8.51
C GLY A 17 0.28 -11.87 8.35
N HIS A 18 0.25 -10.91 9.27
CA HIS A 18 -0.56 -9.71 9.12
C HIS A 18 -0.03 -8.85 7.98
N ARG A 19 -0.93 -8.41 7.10
CA ARG A 19 -0.60 -7.58 5.94
C ARG A 19 -1.57 -6.42 5.85
N ARG A 20 -1.07 -5.23 5.49
CA ARG A 20 -1.89 -4.03 5.28
C ARG A 20 -1.52 -3.38 3.95
N ILE A 21 -2.50 -3.16 3.08
CA ILE A 21 -2.30 -2.42 1.83
C ILE A 21 -1.97 -0.97 2.20
N ILE A 22 -0.91 -0.45 1.61
CA ILE A 22 -0.49 0.93 1.79
C ILE A 22 -1.07 1.75 0.64
N THR A 23 -2.06 2.58 0.96
CA THR A 23 -2.58 3.59 0.04
C THR A 23 -1.80 4.88 0.25
N PHE A 24 -1.10 5.31 -0.79
CA PHE A 24 -0.40 6.58 -0.79
C PHE A 24 -1.28 7.63 -1.45
N GLU A 25 -1.77 8.61 -0.68
CA GLU A 25 -2.35 9.80 -1.30
C GLU A 25 -1.20 10.76 -1.65
N ARG A 26 -0.97 10.94 -2.95
CA ARG A 26 0.11 11.79 -3.51
C ARG A 26 1.52 11.46 -3.00
N GLY A 27 1.74 10.25 -2.48
CA GLY A 27 3.05 9.78 -2.01
C GLY A 27 3.51 10.28 -0.63
N ALA A 28 2.76 11.18 0.01
CA ALA A 28 3.20 11.84 1.24
C ALA A 28 2.58 11.24 2.52
N TYR A 29 1.39 10.65 2.40
CA TYR A 29 0.61 10.19 3.54
C TYR A 29 0.27 8.72 3.42
N TRP A 30 0.40 8.04 4.56
CA TRP A 30 -0.11 6.71 4.81
C TRP A 30 -1.51 6.82 5.39
N TRP A 31 -2.39 5.88 5.07
CA TRP A 31 -3.70 5.74 5.72
C TRP A 31 -4.03 4.27 5.96
N SER A 32 -4.56 3.98 7.14
CA SER A 32 -5.29 2.73 7.40
C SER A 32 -6.57 3.01 8.19
N GLN A 33 -7.54 2.10 8.08
CA GLN A 33 -8.77 2.21 8.85
C GLN A 33 -8.53 2.15 10.37
N SER A 34 -7.51 1.43 10.83
CA SER A 34 -7.24 1.23 12.27
C SER A 34 -6.42 2.34 12.90
N GLU A 35 -5.51 2.98 12.18
CA GLU A 35 -4.57 3.96 12.76
C GLU A 35 -4.71 5.37 12.11
N GLY A 36 -5.67 5.55 11.20
CA GLY A 36 -5.93 6.85 10.56
C GLY A 36 -4.90 7.21 9.49
N ALA A 37 -4.81 8.51 9.14
CA ALA A 37 -3.80 9.03 8.23
C ALA A 37 -2.64 9.66 9.00
N TYR A 38 -1.40 9.38 8.61
CA TYR A 38 -0.22 10.04 9.14
C TYR A 38 0.94 10.06 8.11
N PRO A 39 2.00 10.87 8.33
CA PRO A 39 3.07 11.05 7.36
C PRO A 39 3.77 9.73 7.02
N LEU A 40 4.21 9.59 5.76
CA LEU A 40 4.90 8.38 5.31
C LEU A 40 6.13 8.03 6.15
N SER A 41 6.95 9.01 6.53
CA SER A 41 8.14 8.79 7.33
C SER A 41 7.81 8.07 8.64
N ALA A 42 6.79 8.54 9.36
CA ALA A 42 6.31 7.91 10.58
C ALA A 42 5.73 6.51 10.34
N ALA A 43 5.17 6.24 9.15
CA ALA A 43 4.65 4.91 8.79
C ALA A 43 5.76 3.90 8.56
N LEU A 44 6.80 4.32 7.86
CA LEU A 44 7.99 3.49 7.66
C LEU A 44 8.65 3.17 8.99
N GLU A 45 8.83 4.18 9.85
CA GLU A 45 9.40 4.01 11.18
C GLU A 45 8.57 3.03 12.01
N SER A 46 7.26 3.23 12.13
CA SER A 46 6.38 2.32 12.88
C SER A 46 6.35 0.89 12.32
N ILE A 47 6.39 0.72 10.99
CA ILE A 47 6.46 -0.60 10.36
C ILE A 47 7.77 -1.28 10.75
N THR A 48 8.90 -0.57 10.65
CA THR A 48 10.22 -1.10 10.99
C THR A 48 10.35 -1.41 12.48
N GLU A 49 9.85 -0.55 13.37
CA GLU A 49 9.82 -0.78 14.82
C GLU A 49 9.04 -2.05 15.20
N LYS A 50 7.94 -2.32 14.50
CA LYS A 50 7.13 -3.54 14.67
C LYS A 50 7.75 -4.78 13.99
N GLY A 51 8.96 -4.65 13.43
CA GLY A 51 9.66 -5.73 12.71
C GLY A 51 9.05 -6.06 11.33
N GLY A 52 8.22 -5.17 10.81
CA GLY A 52 7.59 -5.31 9.49
C GLY A 52 8.47 -4.79 8.35
N TRP A 53 8.07 -5.12 7.13
CA TRP A 53 8.73 -4.70 5.89
C TRP A 53 7.69 -4.34 4.83
N ILE A 54 8.13 -3.64 3.78
CA ILE A 54 7.26 -3.28 2.66
C ILE A 54 7.54 -4.18 1.47
N GLU A 55 6.48 -4.79 0.94
CA GLU A 55 6.50 -5.50 -0.33
C GLU A 55 5.75 -4.72 -1.39
N THR A 56 6.15 -4.91 -2.65
CA THR A 56 5.37 -4.44 -3.81
C THR A 56 4.76 -5.65 -4.49
N ILE A 57 3.43 -5.76 -4.45
CA ILE A 57 2.68 -6.86 -5.05
C ILE A 57 1.91 -6.38 -6.29
N PRO A 58 1.58 -7.28 -7.24
CA PRO A 58 0.63 -6.96 -8.30
C PRO A 58 -0.70 -6.53 -7.70
N ASN A 59 -1.32 -5.48 -8.23
CA ASN A 59 -2.65 -5.08 -7.78
C ASN A 59 -3.68 -6.09 -8.35
N PRO A 60 -4.37 -6.88 -7.50
CA PRO A 60 -5.35 -7.85 -7.98
C PRO A 60 -6.56 -7.18 -8.65
N ASN A 61 -6.82 -5.91 -8.32
CA ASN A 61 -7.89 -5.12 -8.92
C ASN A 61 -7.44 -4.39 -10.20
N TYR A 62 -6.14 -4.45 -10.56
CA TYR A 62 -5.67 -3.88 -11.81
C TYR A 62 -6.17 -4.72 -12.99
N ARG A 63 -7.34 -4.35 -13.49
CA ARG A 63 -7.82 -4.78 -14.79
C ARG A 63 -7.11 -3.93 -15.83
N GLY A 64 -5.89 -4.31 -16.18
CA GLY A 64 -5.25 -3.78 -17.39
C GLY A 64 -6.27 -3.88 -18.52
N ARG A 65 -6.46 -2.79 -19.29
CA ARG A 65 -7.32 -2.81 -20.48
C ARG A 65 -6.96 -4.08 -21.24
N ARG A 66 -7.85 -5.07 -21.20
CA ARG A 66 -7.80 -6.24 -22.06
C ARG A 66 -7.93 -5.65 -23.46
N LEU A 67 -6.80 -5.48 -24.14
CA LEU A 67 -6.74 -5.36 -25.58
C LEU A 67 -7.15 -6.74 -26.11
N PHE A 68 -8.43 -7.08 -25.98
CA PHE A 68 -9.03 -8.03 -26.89
C PHE A 68 -9.32 -7.22 -28.16
N GLY A 69 -8.30 -7.19 -29.01
CA GLY A 69 -8.47 -6.98 -30.45
C GLY A 69 -8.67 -8.34 -31.11
#